data_AF-A0A916B1Q4-F1
#
_entry.id   AF-A0A916B1Q4-F1
#
_cell.length_a   1.000
_cell.length_b   1.000
_cell.length_c   1.000
_cell.angle_alpha   90.00
_cell.angle_beta   90.00
_cell.angle_gamma   90.00
#
_symmetry.space_group_name_H-M   'P 1'
#
loop_
_entity.id
_entity.type
_entity.pdbx_description
1 polymer ?
#
loop_
_entity_poly.entity_id
_entity_poly.type
_entity_poly.pdbx_seq_one_letter_code
_entity_poly.pdbx_strand_id
1 'polypeptide(L)' 'MQKRFCVCGCSIWVEYNLGPQDCQTIFWTREDRYGRHIRRCFGCGRQINIDTLR' A
#
# COMPACT_ATOMS: atom_id res chain seq x y z
N MET A 1 -4.42 -9.32 -2.98
CA MET A 1 -4.17 -7.88 -2.69
C MET A 1 -5.48 -7.20 -2.38
N GLN A 2 -5.44 -6.11 -1.60
CA GLN A 2 -6.60 -5.29 -1.27
C GLN A 2 -6.39 -3.87 -1.79
N LYS A 3 -7.37 -3.32 -2.52
CA LYS A 3 -7.36 -1.92 -2.92
C LYS A 3 -7.78 -1.04 -1.74
N ARG A 4 -7.00 0.00 -1.48
CA ARG A 4 -7.26 1.04 -0.50
C ARG A 4 -7.07 2.41 -1.13
N PHE A 5 -7.47 3.46 -0.44
CA PHE A 5 -7.34 4.83 -0.90
C PHE A 5 -6.56 5.67 0.10
N CYS A 6 -5.61 6.45 -0.42
CA CYS A 6 -5.01 7.54 0.34
C CYS A 6 -6.09 8.61 0.61
N VAL A 7 -5.88 9.43 1.64
CA VAL A 7 -6.72 10.60 1.93
C VAL A 7 -6.84 11.59 0.76
N CYS A 8 -5.88 11.60 -0.17
CA CYS A 8 -5.93 12.41 -1.39
C CYS A 8 -6.73 11.78 -2.53
N GLY A 9 -7.32 10.59 -2.33
CA GLY A 9 -8.10 9.86 -3.33
C GLY A 9 -7.29 8.92 -4.23
N CYS A 10 -5.96 8.91 -4.15
CA CYS A 10 -5.14 7.98 -4.92
C CYS A 10 -5.33 6.53 -4.45
N SER A 11 -5.48 5.61 -5.41
CA SER A 11 -5.53 4.18 -5.12
C SER A 11 -4.15 3.65 -4.71
N ILE A 12 -4.13 2.86 -3.64
CA ILE A 12 -2.97 2.15 -3.13
C ILE A 12 -3.36 0.70 -2.98
N TRP A 13 -2.51 -0.19 -3.46
CA TRP A 13 -2.71 -1.64 -3.34
C TRP A 13 -1.92 -2.16 -2.15
N VAL A 14 -2.59 -2.90 -1.28
CA VAL A 14 -2.03 -3.43 -0.05
C VAL A 14 -1.92 -4.95 -0.16
N GLU A 15 -0.76 -5.47 0.20
CA GLU A 15 -0.51 -6.89 0.33
C GLU A 15 -0.06 -7.20 1.75
N TYR A 16 -0.72 -8.18 2.37
CA TYR A 16 -0.30 -8.72 3.65
C TYR A 16 0.48 -10.01 3.37
N ASN A 17 1.77 -9.97 3.62
CA ASN A 17 2.62 -11.15 3.57
C ASN A 17 2.67 -11.74 4.98
N LEU A 18 1.91 -12.82 5.19
CA LEU A 18 1.83 -13.55 6.46
C LEU A 18 2.86 -14.68 6.41
N GLY A 19 4.09 -14.37 6.82
CA GLY A 19 5.13 -15.37 6.99
C GLY A 19 4.98 -16.12 8.31
N PRO A 20 5.65 -17.28 8.48
CA PRO A 20 5.60 -18.08 9.70
C PRO A 20 6.19 -17.36 10.93
N GLN A 21 6.97 -16.30 10.74
CA GLN A 21 7.60 -15.52 11.82
C GLN A 21 7.21 -14.03 11.81
N ASP A 22 6.78 -13.49 10.68
CA ASP A 22 6.52 -12.06 10.53
C ASP A 22 5.31 -11.78 9.63
N CYS A 23 4.50 -10.80 10.05
CA CYS A 23 3.46 -10.21 9.23
C CYS A 23 3.97 -8.90 8.64
N GLN A 24 4.18 -8.86 7.32
CA GLN A 24 4.61 -7.65 6.62
C GLN A 24 3.47 -7.08 5.79
N THR A 25 3.30 -5.75 5.85
CA THR A 25 2.37 -5.04 4.98
C THR A 25 3.16 -4.32 3.90
N ILE A 26 2.88 -4.66 2.64
CA ILE A 26 3.54 -4.11 1.45
C ILE A 26 2.54 -3.26 0.69
N PHE A 27 2.97 -2.07 0.25
CA PHE A 27 2.14 -1.14 -0.51
C PHE A 27 2.65 -1.01 -1.94
N TRP A 28 1.71 -0.97 -2.89
CA TRP A 28 1.97 -0.98 -4.33
C TRP A 28 1.18 0.13 -5.03
N THR A 29 1.71 0.62 -6.15
CA THR A 29 1.03 1.61 -7.01
C THR A 29 -0.03 0.99 -7.92
N ARG A 30 0.07 -0.32 -8.19
CA ARG A 30 -0.78 -1.07 -9.12
C ARG A 30 -1.20 -2.40 -8.51
N GLU A 31 -2.24 -3.01 -9.09
CA GLU A 31 -2.81 -4.29 -8.64
C GLU A 31 -1.86 -5.46 -8.89
N ASP A 32 -1.01 -5.33 -9.91
CA ASP A 32 0.01 -6.31 -10.24
C ASP A 32 1.22 -6.21 -9.30
N ARG A 33 1.73 -7.37 -8.84
CA ARG A 33 3.02 -7.52 -8.11
C ARG A 33 4.25 -7.04 -8.91
N TYR A 34 4.05 -6.57 -10.14
CA TYR A 34 5.06 -5.93 -10.98
C TYR A 34 5.19 -4.43 -10.72
N GLY A 35 4.31 -3.85 -9.89
CA GLY A 35 4.41 -2.47 -9.44
C GLY A 35 5.65 -2.19 -8.58
N ARG A 36 5.97 -0.91 -8.37
CA ARG A 36 7.03 -0.52 -7.43
C ARG A 36 6.46 -0.53 -6.01
N HIS A 37 7.21 -1.11 -5.06
CA HIS A 37 6.90 -0.97 -3.64
C HIS A 37 7.01 0.51 -3.26
N ILE A 38 5.98 1.04 -2.62
CA ILE A 38 5.93 2.44 -2.20
C ILE A 38 5.81 2.54 -0.68
N ARG A 39 6.44 3.57 -0.12
CA ARG A 39 6.20 4.00 1.26
C ARG A 39 5.55 5.37 1.35
N ARG A 40 5.40 6.04 0.20
CA ARG A 40 4.78 7.35 0.05
C ARG A 40 3.77 7.31 -1.09
N CYS A 41 2.65 8.00 -0.91
CA CYS A 41 1.64 8.14 -1.94
C CYS A 41 2.21 8.93 -3.12
N PHE A 42 2.02 8.45 -4.35
CA PHE A 42 2.53 9.15 -5.52
C PHE A 42 1.80 10.47 -5.80
N GLY A 43 0.53 10.59 -5.39
CA GLY A 43 -0.27 11.80 -5.65
C GLY A 43 0.00 12.94 -4.68
N CYS A 44 0.09 12.65 -3.37
CA CYS A 44 0.26 13.70 -2.35
C CYS A 44 1.61 13.65 -1.60
N GLY A 45 2.47 12.66 -1.89
CA GLY A 45 3.78 12.50 -1.24
C GLY A 45 3.73 12.05 0.23
N ARG A 46 2.55 11.94 0.85
CA ARG A 46 2.40 11.51 2.25
C ARG A 46 2.90 10.10 2.47
N GLN A 47 3.48 9.85 3.64
CA GLN A 47 3.83 8.51 4.06
C GLN A 47 2.57 7.63 4.14
N ILE A 48 2.66 6.44 3.57
CA ILE A 48 1.58 5.47 3.58
C ILE A 48 1.63 4.73 4.92
N ASN A 49 0.55 4.82 5.68
CA ASN A 49 0.32 4.03 6.88
C ASN A 49 -1.04 3.34 6.73
N ILE A 50 -1.09 2.03 7.02
CA ILE A 50 -2.30 1.23 6.90
C ILE A 50 -3.48 1.82 7.69
N ASP A 51 -3.23 2.40 8.86
CA ASP A 51 -4.25 3.00 9.72
C ASP A 51 -4.85 4.30 9.14
N THR A 52 -4.14 4.91 8.19
CA THR A 52 -4.56 6.16 7.53
C THR A 52 -5.25 5.93 6.19
N LEU A 53 -5.21 4.70 5.67
CA LEU A 53 -5.84 4.33 4.42
C LEU A 53 -7.33 4.06 4.63
N ARG A 54 -8.14 4.48 3.65
CA ARG A 54 -9.59 4.18 3.61
C ARG A 54 -9.83 2.97 2.74
#